data_AF-A0A7S4IJT0-F1
#
_entry.id   AF-A0A7S4IJT0-F1
#
_cell.length_a   1.000
_cell.length_b   1.000
_cell.length_c   1.000
_cell.angle_alpha   90.00
_cell.angle_beta   90.00
_cell.angle_gamma   90.00
#
_symmetry.space_group_name_H-M   'P 1'
#
loop_
_entity.id
_entity.type
_entity.pdbx_description
1 polymer ?
#
loop_
_entity_poly.entity_id
_entity_poly.type
_entity_poly.pdbx_seq_one_letter_code
_entity_poly.pdbx_strand_id
1 'polypeptide(L)'
;KSLDPNIARTIWVAGCATGEEAYTISMIANEHKTSHVNIVATDIDEKALGEAKQGIYPTPSALYPSCFESIPDYYFQKYFTNEDGDHWRAVDIIRNRIEWMQHDLLVDFPPVDSEFDLITCRNVLMYFSVDKQQKIMETMIQCLKKRNGLLLLGINDHCAIKFATQHPLCTLITIKDQESSCLWRVKQSF
;
A
#
# COMPACT_ATOMS: atom_id res chain seq x y z
N LYS A 1 12.57 15.55 -0.81
CA LYS A 1 12.90 15.75 -2.25
C LYS A 1 11.60 15.59 -3.03
N SER A 2 11.25 16.54 -3.90
CA SER A 2 10.08 16.38 -4.76
C SER A 2 10.31 15.22 -5.73
N LEU A 3 9.29 14.39 -5.89
CA LEU A 3 9.27 13.27 -6.83
C LEU A 3 9.16 13.81 -8.25
N ASP A 4 10.06 13.41 -9.16
CA ASP A 4 9.97 13.79 -10.58
C ASP A 4 8.67 13.20 -11.17
N PRO A 5 7.76 14.01 -11.73
CA PRO A 5 6.49 13.53 -12.26
C PRO A 5 6.63 12.70 -13.55
N ASN A 6 7.77 12.75 -14.24
CA ASN A 6 7.99 12.06 -15.52
C ASN A 6 8.61 10.66 -15.39
N ILE A 7 8.99 10.25 -14.18
CA ILE A 7 9.57 8.93 -13.95
C ILE A 7 8.44 7.92 -13.70
N ALA A 8 8.41 6.86 -14.53
CA ALA A 8 7.54 5.73 -14.29
C ALA A 8 7.86 5.06 -12.95
N ARG A 9 6.82 4.87 -12.13
CA ARG A 9 6.91 4.26 -10.81
C ARG A 9 6.22 2.92 -10.79
N THR A 10 6.92 1.90 -10.31
CA THR A 10 6.33 0.60 -10.01
C THR A 10 6.20 0.48 -8.50
N ILE A 11 4.98 0.26 -8.02
CA ILE A 11 4.64 0.15 -6.60
C ILE A 11 4.08 -1.23 -6.33
N TRP A 12 4.58 -1.89 -5.29
CA TRP A 12 4.00 -3.15 -4.79
C TRP A 12 3.31 -2.93 -3.45
N VAL A 13 2.02 -3.27 -3.37
CA VAL A 13 1.25 -3.34 -2.13
C VAL A 13 1.10 -4.81 -1.75
N ALA A 14 1.97 -5.28 -0.86
CA ALA A 14 2.08 -6.66 -0.44
C ALA A 14 1.16 -6.95 0.76
N GLY A 15 0.26 -7.92 0.60
CA GLY A 15 -0.81 -8.24 1.56
C GLY A 15 -1.85 -7.12 1.61
N CYS A 16 -2.44 -6.83 0.44
CA CYS A 16 -3.32 -5.68 0.23
C CYS A 16 -4.74 -5.85 0.78
N ALA A 17 -5.11 -7.03 1.28
CA ALA A 17 -6.44 -7.36 1.80
C ALA A 17 -7.56 -6.89 0.85
N THR A 18 -8.49 -6.09 1.36
CA THR A 18 -9.64 -5.53 0.63
C THR A 18 -9.30 -4.26 -0.17
N GLY A 19 -8.01 -3.93 -0.34
CA GLY A 19 -7.51 -3.00 -1.35
C GLY A 19 -7.42 -1.53 -0.95
N GLU A 20 -7.80 -1.15 0.28
CA GLU A 20 -7.87 0.24 0.75
C GLU A 20 -6.51 0.96 0.62
N GLU A 21 -5.41 0.27 0.92
CA GLU A 21 -4.06 0.84 0.79
C GLU A 21 -3.68 1.09 -0.68
N ALA A 22 -3.99 0.15 -1.57
CA ALA A 22 -3.73 0.30 -3.00
C ALA A 22 -4.55 1.45 -3.61
N TYR A 23 -5.82 1.60 -3.20
CA TYR A 23 -6.63 2.74 -3.59
C TYR A 23 -6.08 4.06 -3.05
N THR A 24 -5.63 4.10 -1.80
CA THR A 24 -5.02 5.30 -1.21
C THR A 24 -3.80 5.75 -2.00
N ILE A 25 -2.91 4.82 -2.36
CA ILE A 25 -1.74 5.11 -3.19
C ILE A 25 -2.17 5.59 -4.58
N SER A 26 -3.19 4.98 -5.16
CA SER A 26 -3.73 5.40 -6.46
C SER A 26 -4.34 6.81 -6.41
N MET A 27 -5.07 7.16 -5.34
CA MET A 27 -5.57 8.52 -5.14
C MET A 27 -4.42 9.53 -5.05
N ILE A 28 -3.39 9.25 -4.25
CA ILE A 28 -2.20 10.11 -4.10
C ILE A 28 -1.51 10.30 -5.45
N ALA A 29 -1.28 9.22 -6.19
CA ALA A 29 -0.68 9.28 -7.52
C ALA A 29 -1.50 10.16 -8.49
N ASN A 30 -2.84 10.10 -8.39
CA ASN A 30 -3.73 10.91 -9.21
C ASN A 30 -3.69 12.41 -8.83
N GLU A 31 -3.68 12.74 -7.53
CA GLU A 31 -3.55 14.12 -7.05
C GLU A 31 -2.24 14.78 -7.50
N HIS A 32 -1.15 14.01 -7.47
CA HIS A 32 0.14 14.48 -7.93
C HIS A 32 0.32 14.43 -9.46
N LYS A 33 -0.73 14.06 -10.21
CA LYS A 33 -0.71 13.94 -11.68
C LYS A 33 0.47 13.10 -12.18
N THR A 34 0.81 12.05 -11.46
CA THR A 34 1.91 11.16 -11.87
C THR A 34 1.40 10.28 -13.01
N SER A 35 1.86 10.54 -14.24
CA SER A 35 1.31 9.93 -15.45
C SER A 35 1.63 8.44 -15.61
N HIS A 36 2.69 7.96 -14.96
CA HIS A 36 3.18 6.60 -15.12
C HIS A 36 3.35 5.95 -13.74
N VAL A 37 2.26 5.49 -13.14
CA VAL A 37 2.33 4.69 -11.90
C VAL A 37 1.65 3.34 -12.17
N ASN A 38 2.42 2.27 -12.03
CA ASN A 38 1.92 0.90 -12.03
C ASN A 38 1.82 0.42 -10.58
N ILE A 39 0.62 0.07 -10.12
CA ILE A 39 0.40 -0.44 -8.77
C ILE A 39 0.08 -1.91 -8.89
N VAL A 40 0.93 -2.76 -8.33
CA VAL A 40 0.71 -4.19 -8.22
C VAL A 40 0.30 -4.47 -6.78
N ALA A 41 -0.93 -4.91 -6.56
CA ALA A 41 -1.49 -5.21 -5.26
C ALA A 41 -1.71 -6.71 -5.13
N THR A 42 -1.13 -7.31 -4.10
CA THR A 42 -1.13 -8.76 -3.94
C THR A 42 -1.63 -9.22 -2.59
N ASP A 43 -2.30 -10.36 -2.56
CA ASP A 43 -2.72 -11.03 -1.33
C ASP A 43 -2.82 -12.54 -1.54
N ILE A 44 -2.77 -13.32 -0.46
CA ILE A 44 -2.99 -14.76 -0.52
C ILE A 44 -4.49 -15.10 -0.55
N ASP A 45 -5.33 -14.22 0.01
CA ASP A 45 -6.78 -14.40 0.08
C ASP A 45 -7.47 -13.93 -1.22
N GLU A 46 -7.88 -14.88 -2.06
CA GLU A 46 -8.61 -14.60 -3.30
C GLU A 46 -9.95 -13.90 -3.06
N LYS A 47 -10.61 -14.15 -1.93
CA LYS A 47 -11.88 -13.52 -1.60
C LYS A 47 -11.66 -12.04 -1.34
N ALA A 48 -10.65 -11.70 -0.53
CA ALA A 48 -10.26 -10.32 -0.26
C ALA A 48 -9.86 -9.59 -1.56
N LEU A 49 -9.10 -10.25 -2.44
CA LEU A 49 -8.79 -9.70 -3.78
C LEU A 49 -10.03 -9.49 -4.65
N GLY A 50 -11.02 -10.39 -4.56
CA GLY A 50 -12.31 -10.25 -5.24
C GLY A 50 -13.08 -9.01 -4.78
N GLU A 51 -13.07 -8.73 -3.48
CA GLU A 51 -13.66 -7.52 -2.88
C GLU A 51 -12.85 -6.27 -3.29
N ALA A 52 -11.52 -6.34 -3.22
CA ALA A 52 -10.62 -5.25 -3.61
C ALA A 52 -10.79 -4.82 -5.08
N LYS A 53 -10.91 -5.79 -6.00
CA LYS A 53 -11.17 -5.56 -7.43
C LYS A 53 -12.50 -4.85 -7.68
N GLN A 54 -13.53 -5.16 -6.89
CA GLN A 54 -14.81 -4.46 -6.97
C GLN A 54 -14.65 -3.01 -6.49
N GLY A 55 -13.85 -2.79 -5.44
CA GLY A 55 -13.60 -1.47 -4.88
C GLY A 55 -14.88 -0.86 -4.28
N ILE A 56 -15.76 -1.72 -3.77
CA ILE A 56 -17.04 -1.37 -3.17
C ILE A 56 -16.88 -1.53 -1.66
N TYR A 57 -17.18 -0.48 -0.92
CA TYR A 57 -17.06 -0.44 0.52
C TYR A 57 -18.38 0.02 1.15
N PRO A 58 -18.75 -0.50 2.32
CA PRO A 58 -19.98 -0.09 3.00
C PRO A 58 -19.91 1.37 3.48
N THR A 59 -21.08 2.01 3.52
CA THR A 59 -21.25 3.36 4.07
C THR A 59 -20.79 3.41 5.53
N PRO A 60 -20.10 4.48 5.97
CA PRO A 60 -19.72 4.67 7.37
C PRO A 60 -20.91 4.56 8.30
N SER A 61 -20.77 3.75 9.36
CA SER A 61 -21.79 3.63 10.40
C SER A 61 -21.16 3.53 11.77
N ALA A 62 -21.94 3.80 12.83
CA ALA A 62 -21.47 3.70 14.21
C ALA A 62 -21.01 2.27 14.60
N LEU A 63 -21.40 1.24 13.84
CA LEU A 63 -21.04 -0.16 14.08
C LEU A 63 -19.81 -0.60 13.27
N TYR A 64 -19.56 0.06 12.13
CA TYR A 64 -18.39 -0.12 11.29
C TYR A 64 -17.81 1.27 11.01
N PRO A 65 -16.91 1.78 11.89
CA PRO A 65 -16.15 2.98 11.55
C PRO A 65 -15.47 2.72 10.22
N SER A 66 -15.89 3.44 9.19
CA SER A 66 -15.54 3.08 7.80
C SER A 66 -14.05 3.21 7.54
N CYS A 67 -13.59 2.50 6.51
CA CYS A 67 -12.36 2.84 5.79
C CYS A 67 -12.29 4.32 5.35
N PHE A 68 -13.42 5.04 5.33
CA PHE A 68 -13.53 6.44 4.93
C PHE A 68 -13.35 7.47 6.04
N GLU A 69 -13.42 7.11 7.34
CA GLU A 69 -13.33 8.10 8.44
C GLU A 69 -12.01 8.87 8.43
N SER A 70 -10.98 8.22 7.89
CA SER A 70 -9.63 8.75 7.77
C SER A 70 -9.39 9.56 6.49
N ILE A 71 -10.33 9.49 5.52
CA ILE A 71 -10.25 10.18 4.23
C ILE A 71 -10.95 11.54 4.33
N PRO A 72 -10.25 12.66 4.07
CA PRO A 72 -10.90 13.97 4.00
C PRO A 72 -12.05 14.00 2.99
N ASP A 73 -13.18 14.64 3.36
CA ASP A 73 -14.41 14.71 2.56
C ASP A 73 -14.18 15.06 1.08
N TYR A 74 -13.26 16.00 0.82
CA TYR A 74 -12.88 16.39 -0.54
C TYR A 74 -12.42 15.20 -1.39
N TYR A 75 -11.55 14.35 -0.84
CA TYR A 75 -11.04 13.19 -1.56
C TYR A 75 -12.09 12.09 -1.64
N PHE A 76 -12.88 11.90 -0.58
CA PHE A 76 -13.98 10.94 -0.60
C PHE A 76 -14.97 11.23 -1.74
N GLN A 77 -15.49 12.46 -1.80
CA GLN A 77 -16.43 12.88 -2.85
C GLN A 77 -15.84 12.83 -4.26
N LYS A 78 -14.52 12.98 -4.38
CA LYS A 78 -13.82 12.96 -5.67
C LYS A 78 -13.56 11.54 -6.18
N TYR A 79 -13.29 10.59 -5.28
CA TYR A 79 -12.81 9.26 -5.64
C TYR A 79 -13.79 8.13 -5.35
N PHE A 80 -14.90 8.41 -4.68
CA PHE A 80 -15.94 7.44 -4.38
C PHE A 80 -17.29 7.95 -4.84
N THR A 81 -18.06 7.04 -5.43
CA THR A 81 -19.42 7.29 -5.91
C THR A 81 -20.39 6.41 -5.16
N ASN A 82 -21.52 6.97 -4.76
CA ASN A 82 -22.57 6.21 -4.11
C ASN A 82 -23.17 5.22 -5.12
N GLU A 83 -23.21 3.94 -4.76
CA GLU A 83 -23.68 2.87 -5.64
C GLU A 83 -25.18 2.60 -5.45
N ASP A 84 -25.62 2.46 -4.21
CA ASP A 84 -26.99 2.05 -3.86
C ASP A 84 -27.50 2.65 -2.52
N GLY A 85 -26.82 3.66 -1.99
CA GLY A 85 -27.11 4.28 -0.69
C GLY A 85 -26.30 3.70 0.46
N ASP A 86 -26.08 2.39 0.47
CA ASP A 86 -25.38 1.67 1.54
C ASP A 86 -23.94 1.29 1.17
N HIS A 87 -23.58 1.45 -0.11
CA HIS A 87 -22.23 1.18 -0.61
C HIS A 87 -21.67 2.34 -1.43
N TRP A 88 -20.34 2.44 -1.38
CA TRP A 88 -19.54 3.40 -2.11
C TRP A 88 -18.49 2.69 -2.95
N ARG A 89 -18.41 3.07 -4.22
CA ARG A 89 -17.49 2.48 -5.18
C ARG A 89 -16.39 3.44 -5.56
N ALA A 90 -15.15 2.96 -5.53
CA ALA A 90 -14.00 3.66 -6.08
C ALA A 90 -14.20 3.98 -7.57
N VAL A 91 -13.84 5.18 -8.01
CA VAL A 91 -13.97 5.57 -9.43
C VAL A 91 -12.92 4.87 -10.32
N ASP A 92 -13.27 4.67 -11.59
CA ASP A 92 -12.45 3.92 -12.55
C ASP A 92 -11.02 4.47 -12.71
N ILE A 93 -10.83 5.79 -12.59
CA ILE A 93 -9.50 6.41 -12.73
C ILE A 93 -8.48 5.91 -11.69
N ILE A 94 -8.92 5.53 -10.48
CA ILE A 94 -8.04 4.95 -9.46
C ILE A 94 -8.04 3.42 -9.49
N ARG A 95 -9.14 2.78 -9.91
CA ARG A 95 -9.27 1.32 -10.05
C ARG A 95 -8.41 0.76 -11.18
N ASN A 96 -8.45 1.39 -12.34
CA ASN A 96 -7.79 0.89 -13.55
C ASN A 96 -6.25 1.02 -13.50
N ARG A 97 -5.70 1.62 -12.45
CA ARG A 97 -4.26 1.72 -12.21
C ARG A 97 -3.69 0.53 -11.42
N ILE A 98 -4.57 -0.30 -10.84
CA ILE A 98 -4.17 -1.36 -9.92
C ILE A 98 -4.30 -2.70 -10.62
N GLU A 99 -3.18 -3.42 -10.70
CA GLU A 99 -3.12 -4.81 -11.06
C GLU A 99 -3.22 -5.65 -9.79
N TRP A 100 -4.14 -6.61 -9.78
CA TRP A 100 -4.44 -7.43 -8.61
C TRP A 100 -4.01 -8.87 -8.85
N MET A 101 -3.14 -9.41 -8.01
CA MET A 101 -2.57 -10.75 -8.18
C MET A 101 -2.66 -11.54 -6.87
N GLN A 102 -2.99 -12.83 -6.97
CA GLN A 102 -2.77 -13.73 -5.84
C GLN A 102 -1.27 -13.96 -5.66
N HIS A 103 -0.78 -13.90 -4.43
CA HIS A 103 0.64 -14.04 -4.12
C HIS A 103 0.86 -14.48 -2.67
N ASP A 104 1.61 -15.56 -2.49
CA ASP A 104 2.16 -15.96 -1.19
C ASP A 104 3.59 -15.44 -1.04
N LEU A 105 3.76 -14.48 -0.12
CA LEU A 105 5.03 -13.83 0.20
C LEU A 105 6.18 -14.77 0.56
N LEU A 106 5.90 -16.01 0.98
CA LEU A 106 6.93 -16.97 1.40
C LEU A 106 7.49 -17.84 0.29
N VAL A 107 6.68 -18.13 -0.72
CA VAL A 107 6.98 -19.18 -1.71
C VAL A 107 6.99 -18.65 -3.13
N ASP A 108 6.20 -17.63 -3.43
CA ASP A 108 6.10 -17.10 -4.78
C ASP A 108 7.23 -16.13 -5.08
N PHE A 109 7.64 -16.12 -6.35
CA PHE A 109 8.54 -15.09 -6.86
C PHE A 109 7.86 -13.72 -6.83
N PRO A 110 8.64 -12.62 -6.78
CA PRO A 110 8.10 -11.26 -6.84
C PRO A 110 7.11 -11.10 -8.01
N PRO A 111 6.04 -10.30 -7.84
CA PRO A 111 4.91 -10.32 -8.77
C PRO A 111 5.22 -9.74 -10.15
N VAL A 112 6.36 -9.03 -10.31
CA VAL A 112 6.84 -8.54 -11.60
C VAL A 112 8.36 -8.68 -11.73
N ASP A 113 8.84 -8.81 -12.96
CA ASP A 113 10.27 -8.94 -13.32
C ASP A 113 11.04 -7.59 -13.28
N SER A 114 10.56 -6.60 -12.54
CA SER A 114 11.13 -5.25 -12.48
C SER A 114 11.41 -4.80 -11.04
N GLU A 115 12.36 -3.88 -10.86
CA GLU A 115 12.61 -3.27 -9.55
C GLU A 115 11.47 -2.30 -9.16
N PHE A 116 11.12 -2.28 -7.88
CA PHE A 116 10.10 -1.39 -7.32
C PHE A 116 10.68 -0.08 -6.80
N ASP A 117 9.96 1.02 -7.06
CA ASP A 117 10.22 2.33 -6.44
C ASP A 117 9.72 2.37 -4.99
N LEU A 118 8.60 1.69 -4.72
CA LEU A 118 7.98 1.58 -3.41
C LEU A 118 7.45 0.16 -3.22
N ILE A 119 7.76 -0.44 -2.09
CA ILE A 119 7.05 -1.62 -1.58
C ILE A 119 6.39 -1.21 -0.27
N THR A 120 5.10 -1.52 -0.12
CA THR A 120 4.37 -1.41 1.13
C THR A 120 3.99 -2.80 1.61
N CYS A 121 4.22 -3.08 2.89
CA CYS A 121 3.85 -4.34 3.53
C CYS A 121 3.51 -4.04 4.99
N ARG A 122 2.26 -3.63 5.23
CA ARG A 122 1.80 -3.13 6.53
C ARG A 122 0.87 -4.13 7.18
N ASN A 123 1.11 -4.44 8.46
CA ASN A 123 0.23 -5.28 9.29
C ASN A 123 0.12 -6.75 8.83
N VAL A 124 0.99 -7.19 7.92
CA VAL A 124 1.03 -8.56 7.38
C VAL A 124 2.14 -9.37 8.06
N LEU A 125 3.30 -8.75 8.29
CA LEU A 125 4.49 -9.46 8.78
C LEU A 125 4.33 -9.95 10.22
N MET A 126 3.51 -9.27 11.03
CA MET A 126 3.17 -9.67 12.39
C MET A 126 2.55 -11.08 12.53
N TYR A 127 2.02 -11.66 11.45
CA TYR A 127 1.47 -13.03 11.46
C TYR A 127 2.53 -14.12 11.23
N PHE A 128 3.77 -13.76 10.89
CA PHE A 128 4.84 -14.71 10.58
C PHE A 128 5.84 -14.85 11.73
N SER A 129 6.50 -16.00 11.81
CA SER A 129 7.65 -16.20 12.69
C SER A 129 8.84 -15.33 12.25
N VAL A 130 9.78 -15.07 13.15
CA VAL A 130 10.92 -14.15 12.90
C VAL A 130 11.75 -14.57 11.69
N ASP A 131 12.01 -15.86 11.53
CA ASP A 131 12.75 -16.44 10.39
C ASP A 131 12.03 -16.20 9.06
N LYS A 132 10.70 -16.35 9.05
CA LYS A 132 9.85 -16.09 7.90
C LYS A 132 9.79 -14.60 7.54
N GLN A 133 9.64 -13.74 8.55
CA GLN A 133 9.69 -12.29 8.35
C GLN A 133 11.02 -11.87 7.71
N GLN A 134 12.14 -12.41 8.19
CA GLN A 134 13.46 -12.12 7.62
C GLN A 134 13.54 -12.53 6.15
N LYS A 135 13.09 -13.73 5.79
CA LYS A 135 13.08 -14.21 4.39
C LYS A 135 12.25 -13.31 3.46
N ILE A 136 11.06 -12.92 3.92
CA ILE A 136 10.18 -12.01 3.15
C ILE A 136 10.87 -10.66 2.97
N MET A 137 11.46 -10.11 4.03
CA MET A 137 12.17 -8.84 4.01
C MET A 137 13.39 -8.85 3.08
N GLU A 138 14.18 -9.91 3.09
CA GLU A 138 15.31 -10.09 2.17
C GLU A 138 14.85 -10.06 0.71
N THR A 139 13.76 -10.76 0.40
CA THR A 139 13.15 -10.78 -0.93
C THR A 139 12.69 -9.39 -1.35
N MET A 140 11.94 -8.69 -0.49
CA MET A 140 11.46 -7.33 -0.78
C MET A 140 12.62 -6.35 -1.02
N ILE A 141 13.65 -6.38 -0.18
CA ILE A 141 14.83 -5.50 -0.33
C ILE A 141 15.59 -5.78 -1.62
N GLN A 142 15.66 -7.04 -2.05
CA GLN A 142 16.29 -7.40 -3.33
C GLN A 142 15.52 -6.81 -4.52
N CYS A 143 14.19 -6.74 -4.42
CA CYS A 143 13.31 -6.21 -5.46
C CYS A 143 13.24 -4.68 -5.47
N LEU A 144 13.68 -3.99 -4.42
CA LEU A 144 13.72 -2.53 -4.41
C LEU A 144 14.83 -1.99 -5.32
N LYS A 145 14.51 -0.88 -5.98
CA LYS A 145 15.51 -0.06 -6.69
C LYS A 145 16.65 0.28 -5.74
N LYS A 146 17.89 -0.01 -6.18
CA LYS A 146 19.10 0.22 -5.37
C LYS A 146 19.31 1.68 -4.97
N ARG A 147 18.74 2.61 -5.74
CA ARG A 147 18.76 4.05 -5.45
C ARG A 147 17.34 4.56 -5.28
N ASN A 148 17.09 5.18 -4.13
CA ASN A 148 15.80 5.81 -3.77
C ASN A 148 14.59 4.85 -3.71
N GLY A 149 14.80 3.53 -3.71
CA GLY A 149 13.75 2.57 -3.39
C GLY A 149 13.29 2.75 -1.94
N LEU A 150 11.98 2.68 -1.71
CA LEU A 150 11.37 2.88 -0.40
C LEU A 150 10.66 1.61 0.05
N LEU A 151 10.85 1.26 1.32
CA LEU A 151 10.10 0.21 2.00
C LEU A 151 9.24 0.82 3.10
N LEU A 152 7.94 0.60 3.03
CA LEU A 152 6.98 1.06 4.02
C LEU A 152 6.43 -0.15 4.80
N LEU A 153 6.66 -0.16 6.11
CA LEU A 153 6.22 -1.23 7.02
C LEU A 153 5.18 -0.71 8.01
N GLY A 154 4.40 -1.63 8.57
CA GLY A 154 3.45 -1.34 9.64
C GLY A 154 4.17 -1.06 10.95
N ILE A 155 3.59 -0.21 11.79
CA ILE A 155 4.19 0.19 13.08
C ILE A 155 4.40 -0.99 14.05
N ASN A 156 3.61 -2.05 13.88
CA ASN A 156 3.64 -3.25 14.71
C ASN A 156 4.59 -4.33 14.16
N ASP A 157 5.19 -4.12 12.99
CA ASP A 157 6.10 -5.07 12.35
C ASP A 157 7.52 -4.95 12.95
N HIS A 158 7.64 -5.05 14.28
CA HIS A 158 8.86 -4.70 15.04
C HIS A 158 10.12 -5.45 14.58
N CYS A 159 10.00 -6.75 14.29
CA CYS A 159 11.15 -7.55 13.84
C CYS A 159 11.59 -7.13 12.43
N ALA A 160 10.64 -6.93 11.52
CA ALA A 160 10.90 -6.43 10.18
C ALA A 160 11.51 -5.01 10.18
N ILE A 161 11.03 -4.12 11.05
CA ILE A 161 11.60 -2.78 11.26
C ILE A 161 13.06 -2.89 11.70
N LYS A 162 13.36 -3.74 12.69
CA LYS A 162 14.72 -3.94 13.18
C LYS A 162 15.65 -4.49 12.09
N PHE A 163 15.14 -5.39 11.26
CA PHE A 163 15.90 -5.93 10.13
C PHE A 163 16.18 -4.84 9.07
N ALA A 164 15.16 -4.07 8.71
CA ALA A 164 15.27 -3.00 7.72
C ALA A 164 16.28 -1.92 8.13
N THR A 165 16.30 -1.49 9.39
CA THR A 165 17.22 -0.44 9.87
C THR A 165 18.68 -0.89 9.92
N GLN A 166 18.94 -2.19 9.93
CA GLN A 166 20.29 -2.75 9.88
C GLN A 166 20.79 -2.93 8.44
N HIS A 167 19.91 -2.81 7.44
CA HIS A 167 20.24 -3.07 6.05
C HIS A 167 20.69 -1.77 5.34
N PRO A 168 21.91 -1.72 4.76
CA PRO A 168 22.51 -0.47 4.26
C PRO A 168 21.79 0.15 3.05
N LEU A 169 20.98 -0.64 2.34
CA LEU A 169 20.21 -0.20 1.18
C LEU A 169 18.77 0.23 1.49
N CYS A 170 18.31 0.07 2.74
CA CYS A 170 16.92 0.31 3.08
C CYS A 170 16.74 1.70 3.67
N THR A 171 15.94 2.54 3.00
CA THR A 171 15.38 3.73 3.65
C THR A 171 14.02 3.36 4.24
N LEU A 172 14.00 3.11 5.55
CA LEU A 172 12.77 2.80 6.26
C LEU A 172 11.98 4.09 6.54
N ILE A 173 10.73 4.12 6.09
CA ILE A 173 9.77 5.13 6.52
C ILE A 173 8.80 4.45 7.47
N THR A 174 8.69 4.95 8.70
CA THR A 174 7.60 4.59 9.61
C THR A 174 6.70 5.80 9.76
N ILE A 175 5.40 5.61 9.60
CA ILE A 175 4.42 6.65 9.87
C ILE A 175 4.02 6.48 11.33
N LYS A 176 4.32 7.47 12.17
CA LYS A 176 3.68 7.54 13.48
C LYS A 176 2.30 8.13 13.28
N ASP A 177 1.28 7.31 13.51
CA ASP A 177 -0.09 7.78 13.57
C ASP A 177 -0.19 8.75 14.76
N GLN A 178 -0.30 10.05 14.47
CA GLN A 178 -0.70 11.04 15.46
C GLN A 178 -1.97 11.67 14.93
N GLU A 179 -3.08 11.19 15.49
CA GLU A 179 -4.42 11.79 15.43
C GLU A 179 -4.98 11.99 14.00
N SER A 180 -5.74 10.99 13.56
CA SER A 180 -6.99 11.14 12.79
C SER A 180 -6.95 12.01 11.53
N SER A 181 -5.84 12.05 10.81
CA SER A 181 -5.83 12.65 9.47
C SER A 181 -4.78 11.95 8.59
N CYS A 182 -5.22 11.35 7.49
CA CYS A 182 -4.38 10.66 6.49
C CYS A 182 -3.45 11.59 5.68
N LEU A 183 -2.88 12.62 6.31
CA LEU A 183 -1.78 13.39 5.75
C LEU A 183 -0.46 12.89 6.32
N TRP A 184 0.23 12.11 5.48
CA TRP A 184 1.58 11.62 5.67
C TRP A 184 2.53 12.72 6.15
N ARG A 185 2.89 12.72 7.44
CA ARG A 185 4.08 13.43 7.93
C ARG A 185 5.25 12.46 7.94
N VAL A 186 6.07 12.51 6.89
CA VAL A 186 7.39 11.87 6.88
C VAL A 186 8.29 12.61 7.87
N LYS A 187 8.49 12.05 9.06
CA LYS A 187 9.64 12.43 9.89
C LYS A 187 10.85 11.65 9.38
N GLN A 188 11.75 12.35 8.70
CA GLN A 188 13.11 11.85 8.53
C GLN A 188 13.76 11.79 9.91
N SER A 189 14.06 10.59 10.40
CA SER A 189 15.05 10.42 11.46
C SER A 189 16.40 10.35 10.78
N PHE A 190 17.24 11.37 11.02
CA PHE A 190 18.67 11.35 10.69
C PHE A 190 19.42 10.41 11.61
#